data_AF-A0A954QK25-F1
#
_entry.id   AF-A0A954QK25-F1
#
_cell.length_a   1.000
_cell.length_b   1.000
_cell.length_c   1.000
_cell.angle_alpha   90.00
_cell.angle_beta   90.00
_cell.angle_gamma   90.00
#
_symmetry.space_group_name_H-M   'P 1'
#
loop_
_entity.id
_entity.type
_entity.pdbx_description
1 polymer ?
#
loop_
_entity_poly.entity_id
_entity_poly.type
_entity_poly.pdbx_seq_one_letter_code
_entity_poly.pdbx_strand_id
1 'polypeptide(L)' 'TNDLLHGDANGVTRIPIDIAHEVADIAQEFVNAEAIVLDYVKAEGTKSIAEFAERMKQLGAAVQGLRKRVSRAGK' A
#
# COMPACT_ATOMS: atom_id res chain seq x y z
N THR A 1 8.57 -22.49 -14.42
CA THR A 1 8.05 -21.19 -13.94
C THR A 1 7.63 -21.39 -12.50
N ASN A 2 8.17 -20.63 -11.54
CA ASN A 2 7.97 -20.83 -10.08
C ASN A 2 7.48 -19.55 -9.39
N ASP A 3 6.86 -18.65 -10.15
CA ASP A 3 6.36 -17.37 -9.62
C ASP A 3 5.08 -17.61 -8.80
N LEU A 4 4.87 -16.78 -7.78
CA LEU A 4 3.65 -16.79 -6.99
C LEU A 4 2.53 -16.13 -7.79
N LEU A 5 1.38 -16.79 -7.90
CA LEU A 5 0.17 -16.21 -8.48
C LEU A 5 -0.72 -15.69 -7.36
N HIS A 6 -1.01 -14.40 -7.38
CA HIS A 6 -2.05 -13.79 -6.56
C HIS A 6 -3.28 -13.54 -7.42
N GLY A 7 -4.46 -13.91 -6.94
CA GLY A 7 -5.71 -13.68 -7.65
C GLY A 7 -6.86 -13.35 -6.72
N ASP A 8 -7.69 -12.40 -7.15
CA ASP A 8 -8.86 -11.92 -6.43
C ASP A 8 -9.97 -11.52 -7.44
N ALA A 9 -10.98 -10.78 -6.98
CA ALA A 9 -12.07 -10.29 -7.84
C ALA A 9 -11.61 -9.27 -8.90
N ASN A 10 -10.39 -8.71 -8.78
CA ASN A 10 -9.80 -7.75 -9.71
C ASN A 10 -8.95 -8.43 -10.80
N GLY A 11 -8.71 -9.75 -10.69
CA GLY A 11 -8.00 -10.54 -11.69
C GLY A 11 -6.86 -11.35 -11.10
N VAL A 12 -5.81 -11.57 -11.89
CA VAL A 12 -4.64 -12.37 -11.50
C VAL A 12 -3.36 -11.58 -11.79
N THR A 13 -2.48 -11.51 -10.80
CA THR A 13 -1.15 -10.91 -10.89
C THR A 13 -0.08 -11.96 -10.57
N ARG A 14 1.01 -11.94 -11.35
CA ARG A 14 2.18 -12.77 -11.12
C ARG A 14 3.23 -12.00 -10.30
N ILE A 15 3.67 -12.60 -9.20
CA ILE A 15 4.70 -12.09 -8.31
C ILE A 15 5.98 -12.92 -8.54
N PRO A 16 7.06 -12.30 -9.05
CA PRO A 16 8.34 -12.98 -9.22
C PRO A 16 8.83 -13.64 -7.93
N ILE A 17 9.36 -14.87 -8.06
CA ILE A 17 9.76 -15.67 -6.88
C ILE A 17 10.85 -14.98 -6.02
N ASP A 18 11.68 -14.14 -6.62
CA ASP A 18 12.77 -13.41 -5.92
C ASP A 18 12.25 -12.33 -4.96
N ILE A 19 11.00 -11.86 -5.12
CA ILE A 19 10.36 -10.88 -4.23
C ILE A 19 9.15 -11.42 -3.48
N ALA A 20 8.73 -12.67 -3.73
CA ALA A 20 7.47 -13.19 -3.20
C ALA A 20 7.39 -13.15 -1.66
N HIS A 21 8.51 -13.43 -0.98
CA HIS A 21 8.60 -13.33 0.47
C HIS A 21 8.54 -11.87 0.96
N GLU A 22 9.26 -10.95 0.31
CA GLU A 22 9.26 -9.52 0.64
C GLU A 22 7.86 -8.91 0.52
N VAL A 23 7.08 -9.34 -0.49
CA VAL A 23 5.68 -8.90 -0.66
C VAL A 23 4.84 -9.30 0.55
N ALA A 24 4.97 -10.53 1.05
CA ALA A 24 4.24 -10.99 2.22
C ALA A 24 4.64 -10.21 3.48
N ASP A 25 5.93 -9.93 3.65
CA ASP A 25 6.46 -9.22 4.82
C ASP A 25 5.92 -7.77 4.92
N ILE A 26 5.73 -7.08 3.80
CA ILE A 26 5.30 -5.66 3.81
C ILE A 26 3.81 -5.45 3.56
N ALA A 27 3.07 -6.46 3.07
CA ALA A 27 1.68 -6.30 2.63
C ALA A 27 0.79 -5.67 3.72
N GLN A 28 0.90 -6.13 4.96
CA GLN A 28 0.10 -5.60 6.06
C GLN A 28 0.43 -4.13 6.37
N GLU A 29 1.69 -3.73 6.31
CA GLU A 29 2.09 -2.33 6.54
C GLU A 29 1.56 -1.42 5.44
N PHE A 30 1.54 -1.89 4.20
CA PHE A 30 0.95 -1.15 3.08
C PHE A 30 -0.57 -0.96 3.26
N VAL A 31 -1.29 -2.03 3.60
CA VAL A 31 -2.74 -1.96 3.88
C VAL A 31 -3.03 -1.03 5.06
N ASN A 32 -2.21 -1.07 6.12
CA ASN A 32 -2.34 -0.16 7.25
C ASN A 32 -2.13 1.31 6.85
N ALA A 33 -1.26 1.60 5.87
CA ALA A 33 -1.10 2.96 5.36
C ALA A 33 -2.36 3.45 4.65
N GLU A 34 -3.03 2.60 3.86
CA GLU A 34 -4.29 2.93 3.19
C GLU A 34 -5.42 3.26 4.18
N ALA A 35 -5.39 2.68 5.37
CA ALA A 35 -6.34 2.98 6.44
C ALA A 35 -6.38 4.48 6.79
N ILE A 36 -5.27 5.23 6.64
CA ILE A 36 -5.21 6.69 6.89
C ILE A 36 -6.30 7.45 6.12
N VAL A 37 -6.50 7.09 4.86
CA VAL A 37 -7.49 7.74 3.99
C VAL A 37 -8.85 7.06 4.15
N LEU A 38 -8.87 5.72 4.23
CA LEU A 38 -10.11 4.97 4.34
C LEU A 38 -10.87 5.27 5.63
N ASP A 39 -10.18 5.41 6.76
CA ASP A 39 -10.80 5.73 8.04
C ASP A 39 -11.42 7.13 8.00
N TYR A 40 -10.75 8.11 7.38
CA TYR A 40 -11.31 9.43 7.18
C TYR A 40 -12.56 9.41 6.30
N VAL A 41 -12.54 8.67 5.19
CA VAL A 41 -13.68 8.59 4.27
C VAL A 41 -14.87 7.86 4.90
N LYS A 42 -14.60 6.82 5.71
CA LYS A 42 -15.63 6.03 6.42
C LYS A 42 -16.18 6.72 7.67
N ALA A 43 -15.42 7.65 8.27
CA ALA A 43 -15.86 8.35 9.47
C ALA A 43 -17.18 9.10 9.23
N GLU A 44 -17.96 9.32 10.28
CA GLU A 44 -19.16 10.14 10.21
C GLU A 44 -18.82 11.64 10.06
N GLY A 45 -19.84 12.47 9.80
CA GLY A 45 -19.69 13.93 9.71
C GLY A 45 -19.26 14.47 8.34
N THR A 46 -19.31 15.80 8.22
CA THR A 46 -19.02 16.53 6.98
C THR A 46 -17.57 16.37 6.57
N LYS A 47 -17.34 16.01 5.30
CA LYS A 47 -16.01 15.86 4.72
C LYS A 47 -15.49 17.19 4.20
N SER A 48 -14.21 17.45 4.43
CA SER A 48 -13.46 18.57 3.89
C SER A 48 -12.50 18.11 2.79
N ILE A 49 -12.43 18.88 1.71
CA ILE A 49 -11.43 18.68 0.64
C ILE A 49 -10.01 18.91 1.20
N ALA A 50 -9.84 19.89 2.08
CA ALA A 50 -8.55 20.22 2.67
C ALA A 50 -8.04 19.07 3.57
N GLU A 51 -8.92 18.48 4.38
CA GLU A 51 -8.54 17.33 5.20
C GLU A 51 -8.24 16.10 4.34
N PHE A 52 -9.06 15.82 3.32
CA PHE A 52 -8.80 14.73 2.39
C PHE A 52 -7.40 14.85 1.75
N ALA A 53 -7.03 16.04 1.28
CA ALA A 53 -5.72 16.31 0.71
C ALA A 53 -4.58 16.04 1.71
N GLU A 54 -4.77 16.40 2.98
CA GLU A 54 -3.80 16.13 4.04
C GLU A 54 -3.68 14.62 4.34
N ARG A 55 -4.79 13.87 4.37
CA ARG A 55 -4.75 12.40 4.52
C ARG A 55 -4.05 11.72 3.35
N MET A 56 -4.28 12.19 2.12
CA MET A 56 -3.59 11.69 0.93
C MET A 56 -2.07 11.95 1.01
N LYS A 57 -1.65 13.10 1.52
CA LYS A 57 -0.23 13.40 1.77
C LYS A 57 0.38 12.46 2.81
N GLN A 58 -0.35 12.17 3.90
CA GLN A 58 0.07 11.24 4.95
C GLN A 58 0.22 9.80 4.41
N LEU A 59 -0.75 9.32 3.64
CA LEU A 59 -0.66 8.05 2.91
C LEU A 59 0.60 8.02 2.01
N GLY A 60 0.80 9.06 1.20
CA GLY A 60 1.96 9.17 0.33
C GLY A 60 3.29 9.11 1.09
N ALA A 61 3.39 9.79 2.22
CA ALA A 61 4.58 9.77 3.08
C ALA A 61 4.83 8.37 3.68
N ALA A 62 3.79 7.70 4.18
CA ALA A 62 3.89 6.36 4.73
C ALA A 62 4.35 5.35 3.66
N VAL A 63 3.70 5.35 2.49
CA VAL A 63 4.08 4.49 1.36
C VAL A 63 5.49 4.81 0.85
N GLN A 64 5.92 6.08 0.85
CA GLN A 64 7.29 6.44 0.50
C GLN A 64 8.31 5.87 1.49
N GLY A 65 7.98 5.83 2.78
CA GLY A 65 8.80 5.19 3.81
C GLY A 65 8.98 3.70 3.54
N LEU A 66 7.88 2.98 3.28
CA LEU A 66 7.91 1.56 2.91
C LEU A 66 8.73 1.32 1.65
N ARG A 67 8.51 2.12 0.60
CA ARG A 67 9.26 2.05 -0.65
C ARG A 67 10.76 2.23 -0.43
N LYS A 68 11.19 3.21 0.38
CA LYS A 68 12.61 3.43 0.67
C LYS A 68 13.25 2.21 1.35
N ARG A 69 12.51 1.50 2.20
CA ARG A 69 12.99 0.31 2.91
C ARG A 69 13.23 -0.89 1.99
N VAL A 70 12.35 -1.10 1.00
CA VAL A 70 12.42 -2.29 0.11
C VAL A 70 13.02 -2.01 -1.27
N SER A 71 13.25 -0.75 -1.64
CA SER A 71 13.78 -0.42 -2.95
C SER A 71 15.24 -0.83 -3.09
N ARG A 72 15.56 -1.46 -4.22
CA ARG A 72 16.92 -1.81 -4.63
C ARG A 72 17.64 -0.67 -5.37
N ALA A 73 16.95 0.42 -5.68
CA ALA A 73 17.45 1.52 -6.54
C ALA A 73 18.53 2.42 -5.89
N GLY A 74 18.98 2.10 -4.68
CA GLY A 74 20.09 2.76 -3.99
C GLY A 74 21.23 1.82 -3.56
N LYS A 75 21.22 0.57 -4.03
CA LYS A 75 22.34 -0.38 -3.93
C LYS A 75 23.09 -0.43 -5.25
#